data_AF-A0A923QFS4-F1
#
_entry.id   AF-A0A923QFS4-F1
#
_cell.length_a   1.000
_cell.length_b   1.000
_cell.length_c   1.000
_cell.angle_alpha   90.00
_cell.angle_beta   90.00
_cell.angle_gamma   90.00
#
_symmetry.space_group_name_H-M   'P 1'
#
loop_
_entity.id
_entity.type
_entity.pdbx_description
1 polymer ?
#
loop_
_entity_poly.entity_id
_entity_poly.type
_entity_poly.pdbx_seq_one_letter_code
_entity_poly.pdbx_strand_id
1 'polypeptide(L)'
;MKFQHWAFALTLSAAALAAPAQTIVMASTTSTEQSGLFPYLLPAFKKASGIDIKVVAVGTGQALDMGRRGDADVLFVHDQAAEEKIVAEGEVLKRYPV
;
A
#
# COMPACT_ATOMS: atom_id res chain seq x y z
N MET A 1 42.95 26.73 45.42
CA MET A 1 41.69 25.95 45.26
C MET A 1 41.37 25.90 43.77
N LYS A 2 41.27 24.69 43.20
CA LYS A 2 41.16 24.40 41.76
C LYS A 2 39.67 24.34 41.38
N PHE A 3 39.24 25.08 40.35
CA PHE A 3 37.91 24.91 39.74
C PHE A 3 38.04 24.87 38.22
N GLN A 4 38.35 23.68 37.71
CA GLN A 4 38.32 23.39 36.28
C GLN A 4 36.85 23.19 35.89
N HIS A 5 36.29 24.12 35.12
CA HIS A 5 34.92 24.02 34.60
C HIS A 5 34.94 23.05 33.41
N TRP A 6 34.38 21.85 33.59
CA TRP A 6 34.09 20.94 32.48
C TRP A 6 32.85 21.45 31.75
N ALA A 7 33.04 22.12 30.63
CA ALA A 7 31.97 22.41 29.68
C ALA A 7 31.56 21.10 28.99
N PHE A 8 30.50 20.47 29.49
CA PHE A 8 29.87 19.32 28.86
C PHE A 8 29.06 19.82 27.64
N ALA A 9 29.65 19.77 26.46
CA ALA A 9 28.94 20.10 25.22
C ALA A 9 27.95 18.98 24.89
N LEU A 10 26.66 19.25 25.12
CA LEU A 10 25.56 18.36 24.74
C LEU A 10 25.36 18.44 23.22
N THR A 11 26.02 17.56 22.45
CA THR A 11 25.72 17.39 21.03
C THR A 11 24.33 16.77 20.88
N LEU A 12 23.36 17.59 20.49
CA LEU A 12 22.01 17.15 20.14
C LEU A 12 22.09 16.36 18.83
N SER A 13 22.15 15.03 18.93
CA SER A 13 22.12 14.16 17.76
C SER A 13 20.71 14.18 17.18
N ALA A 14 20.53 14.86 16.05
CA ALA A 14 19.29 14.85 15.29
C ALA A 14 19.13 13.46 14.65
N ALA A 15 18.48 12.53 15.35
CA ALA A 15 18.01 11.30 14.75
C ALA A 15 17.00 11.68 13.68
N ALA A 16 17.38 11.54 12.41
CA ALA A 16 16.44 11.66 11.30
C ALA A 16 15.35 10.61 11.49
N LEU A 17 14.15 11.05 11.86
CA LEU A 17 12.95 10.21 11.90
C LEU A 17 12.63 9.84 10.44
N ALA A 18 13.15 8.73 9.97
CA ALA A 18 12.72 8.14 8.72
C ALA A 18 11.25 7.74 8.88
N ALA A 19 10.36 8.34 8.09
CA ALA A 19 8.96 7.94 8.06
C ALA A 19 8.87 6.46 7.64
N PRO A 20 8.03 5.64 8.31
CA PRO A 20 7.86 4.25 7.92
C PRO A 20 7.36 4.18 6.47
N ALA A 21 7.95 3.27 5.68
CA ALA A 21 7.50 3.02 4.32
C ALA A 21 6.01 2.64 4.34
N GLN A 22 5.19 3.43 3.68
CA GLN A 22 3.75 3.17 3.59
C GLN A 22 3.53 1.93 2.73
N THR A 23 2.71 0.99 3.21
CA THR A 23 2.35 -0.21 2.47
C THR A 23 0.84 -0.26 2.29
N ILE A 24 0.40 -0.58 1.06
CA ILE A 24 -1.00 -0.75 0.68
C ILE A 24 -1.24 -2.22 0.33
N VAL A 25 -2.35 -2.80 0.78
CA VAL A 25 -2.79 -4.15 0.39
C VAL A 25 -3.69 -4.06 -0.83
N MET A 26 -3.28 -4.73 -1.91
CA MET A 26 -4.07 -4.85 -3.14
C MET A 26 -4.58 -6.28 -3.29
N ALA A 27 -5.89 -6.47 -3.31
CA ALA A 27 -6.47 -7.75 -3.74
C ALA A 27 -6.59 -7.76 -5.27
N SER A 28 -6.11 -8.83 -5.89
CA SER A 28 -6.08 -8.99 -7.35
C SER A 28 -6.40 -10.43 -7.74
N THR A 29 -6.53 -10.69 -9.04
CA THR A 29 -6.79 -12.03 -9.57
C THR A 29 -5.51 -12.82 -9.83
N THR A 30 -5.54 -14.13 -9.57
CA THR A 30 -4.40 -15.04 -9.84
C THR A 30 -3.94 -14.99 -11.31
N SER A 31 -4.86 -14.85 -12.27
CA SER A 31 -4.54 -14.69 -13.69
C SER A 31 -3.66 -13.46 -13.97
N THR A 32 -3.92 -12.35 -13.25
CA THR A 32 -3.15 -11.10 -13.39
C THR A 32 -1.77 -11.25 -12.78
N GLU A 33 -1.66 -11.87 -11.60
CA GLU A 33 -0.36 -12.18 -10.98
C GLU A 33 0.49 -13.07 -11.90
N GLN A 34 -0.11 -14.15 -12.42
CA GLN A 34 0.54 -15.12 -13.30
C GLN A 34 0.94 -14.55 -14.66
N SER A 35 0.33 -13.46 -15.10
CA SER A 35 0.74 -12.76 -16.32
C SER A 35 2.12 -12.11 -16.22
N GLY A 36 2.64 -11.91 -15.00
CA GLY A 36 3.90 -11.20 -14.75
C GLY A 36 3.77 -9.67 -14.78
N LEU A 37 2.55 -9.14 -14.77
CA LEU A 37 2.28 -7.69 -14.79
C LEU A 37 2.87 -6.94 -13.57
N PHE A 38 2.64 -7.47 -12.36
CA PHE A 38 3.02 -6.77 -11.12
C PHE A 38 4.53 -6.64 -10.91
N PRO A 39 5.37 -7.66 -11.19
CA PRO A 39 6.82 -7.49 -11.20
C PRO A 39 7.33 -6.33 -12.07
N TYR A 40 6.59 -5.95 -13.11
CA TYR A 40 6.94 -4.80 -13.96
C TYR A 40 6.39 -3.46 -13.42
N LEU A 41 5.11 -3.43 -13.00
CA LEU A 41 4.45 -2.19 -12.59
C LEU A 41 4.85 -1.73 -11.18
N LEU A 42 4.92 -2.63 -10.20
CA LEU A 42 5.08 -2.26 -8.80
C LEU A 42 6.42 -1.58 -8.49
N PRO A 43 7.58 -1.98 -9.08
CA PRO A 43 8.83 -1.23 -8.89
C PRO A 43 8.75 0.20 -9.40
N ALA A 44 8.10 0.42 -10.54
CA ALA A 44 7.91 1.76 -11.10
C ALA A 44 6.99 2.60 -10.22
N PHE A 45 5.89 2.02 -9.74
CA PHE A 45 4.99 2.68 -8.79
C PHE A 45 5.72 3.07 -7.50
N LYS A 46 6.43 2.13 -6.85
CA LYS A 46 7.19 2.39 -5.62
C LYS A 46 8.22 3.51 -5.80
N LYS A 47 8.92 3.55 -6.95
CA LYS A 47 9.88 4.62 -7.26
C LYS A 47 9.20 5.99 -7.36
N ALA A 48 7.98 6.06 -7.90
CA ALA A 48 7.26 7.30 -8.10
C ALA A 48 6.55 7.80 -6.83
N SER A 49 5.99 6.89 -6.02
CA SER A 49 5.14 7.22 -4.87
C SER A 49 5.83 7.05 -3.52
N GLY A 50 6.89 6.24 -3.44
CA GLY A 50 7.49 5.80 -2.19
C GLY A 50 6.66 4.75 -1.42
N ILE A 51 5.57 4.25 -2.03
CA ILE A 51 4.63 3.31 -1.40
C ILE A 51 4.92 1.88 -1.89
N ASP A 52 4.98 0.94 -0.94
CA ASP A 52 5.00 -0.49 -1.21
C ASP A 52 3.60 -1.04 -1.42
N ILE A 53 3.45 -2.02 -2.31
CA ILE A 53 2.18 -2.73 -2.52
C ILE A 53 2.37 -4.20 -2.18
N LYS A 54 1.52 -4.71 -1.28
CA LYS A 54 1.37 -6.13 -1.01
C LYS A 54 0.21 -6.67 -1.84
N VAL A 55 0.51 -7.50 -2.83
CA VAL A 55 -0.52 -8.16 -3.65
C VAL A 55 -1.02 -9.43 -2.96
N VAL A 56 -2.34 -9.59 -2.90
CA VAL A 56 -3.01 -10.83 -2.52
C VAL A 56 -3.77 -11.34 -3.74
N ALA A 57 -3.23 -12.35 -4.40
CA ALA A 57 -3.77 -12.92 -5.62
C ALA A 57 -4.77 -14.05 -5.30
N VAL A 58 -6.06 -13.84 -5.56
CA VAL A 58 -7.17 -14.75 -5.24
C VAL A 58 -8.19 -14.78 -6.39
N GLY A 59 -9.32 -15.50 -6.26
CA GLY A 59 -10.41 -15.39 -7.24
C GLY A 59 -11.14 -14.04 -7.15
N THR A 60 -11.78 -13.58 -8.23
CA THR A 60 -12.50 -12.29 -8.28
C THR A 60 -13.49 -12.13 -7.11
N GLY A 61 -14.33 -13.14 -6.85
CA GLY A 61 -15.27 -13.09 -5.73
C GLY A 61 -14.58 -12.90 -4.37
N GLN A 62 -13.46 -13.59 -4.14
CA GLN A 62 -12.68 -13.45 -2.91
C GLN A 62 -12.03 -12.07 -2.80
N ALA A 63 -11.54 -11.51 -3.90
CA ALA A 63 -10.95 -10.16 -3.92
C ALA A 63 -12.02 -9.10 -3.57
N LEU A 64 -13.20 -9.19 -4.18
CA LEU A 64 -14.32 -8.30 -3.88
C LEU A 64 -14.73 -8.42 -2.40
N ASP A 65 -14.84 -9.64 -1.88
CA ASP A 65 -15.16 -9.88 -0.47
C ASP A 65 -14.09 -9.34 0.49
N MET A 66 -12.80 -9.38 0.12
CA MET A 66 -11.75 -8.71 0.89
C MET A 66 -11.95 -7.20 0.94
N GLY A 67 -12.33 -6.58 -0.18
CA GLY A 67 -12.67 -5.15 -0.23
C GLY A 67 -13.84 -4.80 0.69
N ARG A 68 -14.92 -5.58 0.64
CA ARG A 68 -16.10 -5.41 1.52
C ARG A 68 -15.77 -5.45 3.01
N ARG A 69 -14.83 -6.32 3.40
CA ARG A 69 -14.41 -6.47 4.80
C ARG A 69 -13.37 -5.42 5.23
N GLY A 70 -12.81 -4.66 4.30
CA GLY A 70 -11.69 -3.76 4.56
C GLY A 70 -10.34 -4.47 4.74
N ASP A 71 -10.23 -5.73 4.30
CA ASP A 71 -8.97 -6.49 4.32
C ASP A 71 -8.01 -6.02 3.22
N ALA A 72 -8.53 -5.36 2.19
CA ALA A 72 -7.78 -4.78 1.08
C ALA A 72 -8.10 -3.29 0.94
N ASP A 73 -7.06 -2.50 0.69
CA ASP A 73 -7.17 -1.05 0.45
C ASP A 73 -7.55 -0.75 -1.00
N VAL A 74 -7.11 -1.60 -1.94
CA VAL A 74 -7.34 -1.48 -3.38
C VAL A 74 -7.76 -2.81 -3.97
N LEU A 75 -8.73 -2.77 -4.88
CA LEU A 75 -9.14 -3.92 -5.69
C LEU A 75 -8.65 -3.73 -7.13
N PHE A 76 -7.98 -4.74 -7.68
CA PHE A 76 -7.54 -4.79 -9.07
C PHE A 76 -8.08 -6.07 -9.72
N VAL A 77 -9.34 -6.02 -10.16
CA VAL A 77 -10.02 -7.15 -10.79
C VAL A 77 -10.45 -6.79 -12.21
N HIS A 78 -11.03 -7.75 -12.93
CA HIS A 78 -11.42 -7.61 -14.33
C HIS A 78 -12.93 -7.89 -14.51
N ASP A 79 -13.75 -7.45 -13.56
CA ASP A 79 -15.20 -7.65 -13.56
C ASP A 79 -15.90 -6.32 -13.24
N GLN A 80 -16.07 -5.52 -14.29
CA GLN A 80 -16.66 -4.18 -14.18
C GLN A 80 -18.06 -4.20 -13.56
N ALA A 81 -18.90 -5.17 -13.92
CA ALA A 81 -20.27 -5.24 -13.40
C ALA A 81 -20.26 -5.48 -11.89
N ALA A 82 -19.39 -6.36 -11.40
CA ALA A 82 -19.23 -6.60 -9.98
C ALA A 82 -18.61 -5.41 -9.24
N GLU A 83 -17.61 -4.75 -9.83
CA GLU A 83 -16.99 -3.53 -9.29
C GLU A 83 -18.00 -2.38 -9.13
N GLU A 84 -18.81 -2.12 -10.16
CA GLU A 84 -19.84 -1.09 -10.14
C GLU A 84 -20.92 -1.38 -9.10
N LYS A 85 -21.30 -2.65 -8.95
CA LYS A 85 -22.27 -3.07 -7.94
C LYS A 85 -21.80 -2.73 -6.53
N ILE A 86 -20.58 -3.11 -6.15
CA ILE A 86 -20.10 -2.90 -4.78
C ILE A 86 -19.82 -1.42 -4.46
N VAL A 87 -19.54 -0.61 -5.49
CA VAL A 87 -19.50 0.86 -5.36
C VAL A 87 -20.91 1.42 -5.13
N ALA A 88 -21.90 0.96 -5.91
CA ALA A 88 -23.30 1.39 -5.74
C ALA A 88 -23.89 0.98 -4.38
N GLU A 89 -23.45 -0.16 -3.84
CA GLU A 89 -23.83 -0.65 -2.51
C GLU A 89 -23.09 0.08 -1.37
N GLY A 90 -22.12 0.94 -1.69
CA GLY A 90 -21.36 1.73 -0.71
C GLY A 90 -20.31 0.92 0.05
N GLU A 91 -20.00 -0.29 -0.41
CA GLU A 91 -18.99 -1.17 0.20
C GLU A 91 -17.57 -0.75 -0.18
N VAL A 92 -17.40 -0.06 -1.31
CA VAL A 92 -16.13 0.49 -1.79
C VAL A 92 -16.32 1.91 -2.28
N LEU A 93 -15.31 2.76 -2.08
CA LEU A 93 -15.44 4.21 -2.27
C LEU A 93 -15.63 4.63 -3.73
N LYS A 94 -14.85 4.06 -4.65
CA LYS A 94 -14.83 4.49 -6.06
C LYS A 94 -14.16 3.48 -6.96
N ARG A 95 -14.65 3.38 -8.19
CA ARG A 95 -14.02 2.66 -9.30
C ARG A 95 -13.17 3.60 -10.17
N TYR A 96 -12.01 3.11 -10.62
CA TYR A 96 -11.21 3.74 -11.66
C TYR A 96 -11.09 2.78 -12.86
N PRO A 97 -11.40 3.22 -14.08
CA PRO A 97 -11.20 2.38 -15.27
C PRO A 97 -9.69 2.19 -15.53
N VAL A 98 -9.33 1.01 -16.04
CA VAL A 98 -7.96 0.60 -16.41
C VAL A 98 -7.89 0.10 -17.83
#